data_AF-A0A315UY00-F1
#
_entry.id   AF-A0A315UY00-F1
#
_cell.length_a   1.000
_cell.length_b   1.000
_cell.length_c   1.000
_cell.angle_alpha   90.00
_cell.angle_beta   90.00
_cell.angle_gamma   90.00
#
_symmetry.space_group_name_H-M   'P 1'
#
loop_
_entity.id
_entity.type
_entity.pdbx_description
1 polymer ?
#
loop_
_entity_poly.entity_id
_entity_poly.type
_entity_poly.pdbx_seq_one_letter_code
_entity_poly.pdbx_strand_id
1 'polypeptide(L)'
;MDDRQLDLTEEQKATKSKYPPINKKYEYLDHTADVQIHSWGDSLEEAFEQCAMGMFGYMTDTETVEPIDTVEVESEGEDMESLLFHFLDDWLYKFCADLFFVPRGTEVKAITYSAMQIHDK
;
A
#
# COMPACT_ATOMS: atom_id res chain seq x y z
N MET A 1 3.46 16.66 10.51
CA MET A 1 4.19 16.61 9.24
C MET A 1 3.20 16.99 8.16
N ASP A 2 3.60 17.81 7.19
CA ASP A 2 2.70 18.29 6.15
C ASP A 2 2.48 17.16 5.14
N ASP A 3 1.23 16.88 4.76
CA ASP A 3 0.94 15.94 3.70
C ASP A 3 1.67 16.40 2.43
N ARG A 4 2.31 15.48 1.71
CA ARG A 4 2.99 15.81 0.44
C ARG A 4 1.97 16.46 -0.50
N GLN A 5 2.12 17.77 -0.74
CA GLN A 5 1.33 18.49 -1.72
C GLN A 5 1.92 18.26 -3.11
N LEU A 6 1.11 17.69 -4.00
CA LEU A 6 1.48 17.46 -5.38
C LEU A 6 0.81 18.52 -6.25
N ASP A 7 1.55 19.04 -7.23
CA ASP A 7 1.00 19.96 -8.22
C ASP A 7 0.23 19.16 -9.28
N LEU A 8 -1.10 19.15 -9.17
CA LEU A 8 -1.98 18.32 -9.98
C LEU A 8 -2.51 19.09 -11.20
N THR A 9 -2.64 18.39 -12.33
CA THR A 9 -3.35 18.90 -13.51
C THR A 9 -4.86 19.01 -13.26
N GLU A 10 -5.57 19.76 -14.10
CA GLU A 10 -7.03 19.87 -14.01
C GLU A 10 -7.75 18.52 -14.21
N GLU A 11 -7.21 17.66 -15.08
CA GLU A 11 -7.71 16.30 -15.29
C GLU A 11 -7.54 15.44 -14.03
N GLN A 12 -6.36 15.51 -13.38
CA GLN A 12 -6.10 14.80 -12.12
C GLN A 12 -7.00 15.29 -10.98
N LYS A 13 -7.24 16.59 -10.89
CA LYS A 13 -8.19 17.17 -9.92
C LYS A 13 -9.62 16.68 -10.17
N ALA A 14 -10.03 16.57 -11.44
CA ALA A 14 -11.35 16.05 -11.80
C ALA A 14 -11.50 14.57 -11.41
N THR A 15 -10.50 13.74 -11.68
CA THR A 15 -10.49 12.32 -11.25
C THR A 15 -10.54 12.19 -9.73
N LYS A 16 -9.73 12.97 -9.01
CA LYS A 16 -9.73 13.01 -7.56
C LYS A 16 -11.09 13.40 -6.97
N SER A 17 -11.78 14.34 -7.61
CA SER A 17 -13.12 14.80 -7.19
C SER A 17 -14.26 13.84 -7.55
N LYS A 18 -14.04 12.93 -8.51
CA LYS A 18 -15.05 11.97 -9.00
C LYS A 18 -15.34 10.85 -8.00
N TYR A 19 -14.40 10.54 -7.12
CA TYR A 19 -14.47 9.41 -6.20
C TYR A 19 -14.35 9.89 -4.74
N PRO A 20 -14.83 9.10 -3.77
CA PRO A 20 -14.61 9.41 -2.35
C PRO A 20 -13.12 9.53 -2.02
N PRO A 21 -12.75 10.42 -1.09
CA PRO A 21 -11.37 10.56 -0.66
C PRO A 21 -10.88 9.30 0.06
N ILE A 22 -9.60 9.01 -0.08
CA ILE A 22 -8.94 7.90 0.60
C ILE A 22 -8.56 8.36 2.00
N ASN A 23 -8.97 7.58 3.02
CA ASN A 23 -8.52 7.80 4.39
C ASN A 23 -7.08 7.27 4.54
N LYS A 24 -6.10 8.18 4.52
CA LYS A 24 -4.68 7.84 4.64
C LYS A 24 -4.33 7.60 6.11
N LYS A 25 -3.92 6.38 6.45
CA LYS A 25 -3.45 5.99 7.79
C LYS A 25 -1.97 5.59 7.72
N TYR A 26 -1.16 6.44 7.09
CA TYR A 26 0.29 6.28 7.03
C TYR A 26 1.00 7.63 7.00
N GLU A 27 2.25 7.66 7.44
CA GLU A 27 3.16 8.81 7.33
C GLU A 27 4.54 8.40 6.82
N TYR A 28 5.26 9.36 6.25
CA TYR A 28 6.62 9.18 5.75
C TYR A 28 7.63 9.81 6.71
N LEU A 29 8.68 9.07 7.05
CA LEU A 29 9.77 9.53 7.92
C LEU A 29 11.09 9.60 7.12
N ASP A 30 11.89 10.64 7.40
CA ASP A 30 13.10 10.96 6.63
C ASP A 30 14.22 9.93 6.83
N HIS A 31 14.72 9.37 5.71
CA HIS A 31 16.00 8.66 5.62
C HIS A 31 16.77 9.15 4.39
N THR A 32 18.09 9.02 4.38
CA THR A 32 18.99 9.77 3.45
C THR A 32 18.89 9.40 1.95
N ALA A 33 18.06 8.41 1.60
CA ALA A 33 17.69 8.02 0.23
C ALA A 33 16.43 7.14 0.24
N ASP A 34 16.24 6.40 1.33
CA ASP A 34 15.05 5.58 1.58
C ASP A 34 13.95 6.40 2.26
N VAL A 35 12.75 5.83 2.31
CA VAL A 35 11.65 6.36 3.11
C VAL A 35 11.18 5.28 4.07
N GLN A 36 10.99 5.63 5.34
CA GLN A 36 10.27 4.76 6.26
C GLN A 36 8.77 5.08 6.16
N ILE A 37 7.98 4.06 5.86
CA ILE A 37 6.52 4.13 5.86
C ILE A 37 6.05 3.64 7.22
N HIS A 38 5.39 4.51 7.98
CA HIS A 38 4.74 4.15 9.22
C HIS A 38 3.24 4.12 8.98
N SER A 39 2.62 2.93 8.97
CA SER A 39 1.19 2.72 8.74
C SER A 39 0.48 2.15 9.97
N TRP A 40 -0.83 2.40 10.07
CA TRP A 40 -1.67 1.89 11.15
C TRP A 40 -3.09 1.58 10.66
N GLY A 41 -3.82 0.81 11.46
CA GLY A 41 -5.19 0.38 11.17
C GLY A 41 -5.91 -0.08 12.43
N ASP A 42 -7.23 -0.22 12.34
CA ASP A 42 -8.11 -0.78 13.35
C ASP A 42 -7.96 -2.31 13.42
N SER A 43 -7.37 -2.93 12.39
CA SER A 43 -6.93 -4.32 12.36
C SER A 43 -5.54 -4.47 11.72
N LEU A 44 -4.96 -5.66 11.84
CA LEU A 44 -3.66 -5.97 11.23
C LEU A 44 -3.75 -5.91 9.70
N GLU A 45 -4.85 -6.42 9.14
CA GLU A 45 -5.17 -6.36 7.72
C GLU A 45 -5.17 -4.90 7.23
N GLU A 46 -5.86 -4.00 7.93
CA GLU A 46 -5.87 -2.58 7.55
C GLU A 46 -4.47 -1.95 7.67
N ALA A 47 -3.67 -2.32 8.67
CA ALA A 47 -2.29 -1.82 8.77
C ALA A 47 -1.41 -2.27 7.58
N PHE A 48 -1.59 -3.51 7.10
CA PHE A 48 -0.93 -4.05 5.90
C PHE A 48 -1.39 -3.32 4.64
N GLU A 49 -2.70 -3.17 4.44
CA GLU A 49 -3.28 -2.39 3.34
C GLU A 49 -2.70 -0.97 3.31
N GLN A 50 -2.67 -0.29 4.46
CA GLN A 50 -2.17 1.07 4.56
C GLN A 50 -0.66 1.16 4.32
N CYS A 51 0.09 0.09 4.59
CA CYS A 51 1.50 0.01 4.24
C CYS A 51 1.70 -0.01 2.72
N ALA A 52 0.94 -0.86 2.00
CA ALA A 52 0.96 -0.90 0.54
C ALA A 52 0.47 0.43 -0.07
N MET A 53 -0.58 1.03 0.49
CA MET A 53 -1.06 2.35 0.08
C MET A 53 -0.03 3.45 0.31
N GLY A 54 0.77 3.36 1.38
CA GLY A 54 1.91 4.25 1.61
C GLY A 54 3.00 4.08 0.56
N MET A 55 3.31 2.84 0.17
CA MET A 55 4.30 2.57 -0.88
C MET A 55 3.88 3.21 -2.22
N PHE A 56 2.65 2.97 -2.67
CA PHE A 56 2.15 3.55 -3.92
C PHE A 56 1.88 5.05 -3.84
N GLY A 57 1.45 5.54 -2.67
CA GLY A 57 1.30 6.97 -2.40
C GLY A 57 2.62 7.73 -2.48
N TYR A 58 3.75 7.05 -2.30
CA TYR A 58 5.06 7.67 -2.46
C TYR A 58 5.42 7.87 -3.94
N MET A 59 4.94 6.97 -4.80
CA MET A 59 5.16 7.00 -6.26
C MET A 59 4.28 8.02 -6.97
N THR A 60 2.98 8.11 -6.61
CA THR A 60 2.02 9.02 -7.23
C THR A 60 0.84 9.33 -6.30
N ASP A 61 0.02 10.34 -6.62
CA ASP A 61 -1.25 10.56 -5.94
C ASP A 61 -2.24 9.44 -6.33
N THR A 62 -2.43 8.45 -5.46
CA THR A 62 -3.34 7.32 -5.69
C THR A 62 -4.78 7.76 -5.89
N GLU A 63 -5.19 8.94 -5.42
CA GLU A 63 -6.53 9.48 -5.68
C GLU A 63 -6.72 9.98 -7.11
N THR A 64 -5.65 10.06 -7.90
CA THR A 64 -5.72 10.37 -9.34
C THR A 64 -5.80 9.11 -10.22
N VAL A 65 -5.68 7.93 -9.61
CA VAL A 65 -5.78 6.63 -10.30
C VAL A 65 -7.24 6.24 -10.46
N GLU A 66 -7.68 5.93 -11.69
CA GLU A 66 -9.03 5.46 -11.94
C GLU A 66 -9.19 3.97 -11.60
N PRO A 67 -10.20 3.59 -10.79
CA PRO A 67 -10.42 2.19 -10.39
C PRO A 67 -11.15 1.43 -11.51
N ILE A 68 -10.43 1.10 -12.57
CA ILE A 68 -11.00 0.43 -13.77
C ILE A 68 -10.82 -1.09 -13.78
N ASP A 69 -9.93 -1.62 -12.92
CA ASP A 69 -9.60 -3.04 -12.85
C ASP A 69 -9.21 -3.45 -11.42
N THR A 70 -9.09 -4.75 -11.14
CA THR A 70 -8.70 -5.32 -9.85
C THR A 70 -7.66 -6.43 -10.04
N VAL A 71 -6.62 -6.43 -9.21
CA VAL A 71 -5.58 -7.46 -9.19
C VAL A 71 -5.54 -8.12 -7.83
N GLU A 72 -5.52 -9.45 -7.82
CA GLU A 72 -5.34 -10.25 -6.61
C GLU A 72 -3.85 -10.57 -6.43
N VAL A 73 -3.40 -10.51 -5.18
CA VAL A 73 -2.03 -10.81 -4.76
C VAL A 73 -2.12 -11.74 -3.55
N GLU A 74 -1.40 -12.85 -3.61
CA GLU A 74 -1.27 -13.82 -2.52
C GLU A 74 0.21 -13.93 -2.15
N SER A 75 0.52 -13.84 -0.87
CA SER A 75 1.90 -13.86 -0.35
C SER A 75 1.98 -14.75 0.88
N GLU A 76 3.13 -15.41 1.06
CA GLU A 76 3.41 -16.29 2.20
C GLU A 76 4.68 -15.87 2.91
N GLY A 77 4.77 -16.10 4.22
CA GLY A 77 5.96 -15.79 5.04
C GLY A 77 6.09 -16.77 6.20
N GLU A 78 7.32 -16.94 6.69
CA GLU A 78 7.63 -17.83 7.84
C GLU A 78 7.29 -17.14 9.18
N ASP A 79 7.26 -15.81 9.18
CA ASP A 79 6.89 -14.94 10.28
C ASP A 79 6.16 -13.68 9.76
N MET A 80 5.77 -12.79 10.67
CA MET A 80 5.02 -11.58 10.32
C MET A 80 5.85 -10.58 9.49
N GLU A 81 7.15 -10.51 9.76
CA GLU A 81 8.05 -9.57 9.10
C GLU A 81 8.30 -9.99 7.65
N SER A 82 8.57 -11.27 7.43
CA SER A 82 8.70 -11.87 6.10
C SER A 82 7.40 -11.84 5.32
N LEU A 83 6.24 -12.05 5.97
CA LEU A 83 4.95 -11.91 5.31
C LEU A 83 4.72 -10.49 4.80
N LEU A 84 4.99 -9.48 5.64
CA LEU A 84 4.88 -8.07 5.22
C LEU A 84 5.85 -7.74 4.10
N PHE A 85 7.09 -8.25 4.18
CA PHE A 85 8.09 -8.06 3.15
C PHE A 85 7.63 -8.63 1.80
N HIS A 86 7.24 -9.91 1.74
CA HIS A 86 6.77 -10.54 0.51
C HIS A 86 5.46 -9.90 0.01
N PHE A 87 4.55 -9.51 0.89
CA PHE A 87 3.34 -8.79 0.52
C PHE A 87 3.64 -7.49 -0.23
N LEU A 88 4.56 -6.67 0.28
CA LEU A 88 4.94 -5.42 -0.39
C LEU A 88 5.74 -5.70 -1.67
N ASP A 89 6.61 -6.70 -1.67
CA ASP A 89 7.41 -7.08 -2.85
C ASP A 89 6.52 -7.60 -4.00
N ASP A 90 5.50 -8.40 -3.71
CA ASP A 90 4.55 -8.89 -4.71
C ASP A 90 3.72 -7.76 -5.31
N TRP A 91 3.25 -6.81 -4.50
CA TRP A 91 2.59 -5.59 -4.98
C TRP A 91 3.53 -4.77 -5.87
N LEU A 92 4.78 -4.59 -5.43
CA LEU A 92 5.79 -3.87 -6.21
C LEU A 92 6.11 -4.59 -7.52
N TYR A 93 6.12 -5.92 -7.54
CA TYR A 93 6.32 -6.73 -8.73
C TYR A 93 5.19 -6.51 -9.76
N LYS A 94 3.92 -6.46 -9.31
CA LYS A 94 2.77 -6.14 -10.18
C LYS A 94 2.89 -4.78 -10.85
N PHE A 95 3.53 -3.84 -10.16
CA PHE A 95 3.84 -2.52 -10.69
C PHE A 95 5.09 -2.49 -11.60
N CYS A 96 6.15 -3.22 -11.27
CA CYS A 96 7.43 -3.10 -11.97
C CYS A 96 7.58 -4.02 -13.19
N ALA A 97 6.98 -5.22 -13.16
CA ALA A 97 7.37 -6.32 -14.05
C ALA A 97 6.22 -6.98 -14.83
N ASP A 98 4.97 -6.78 -14.42
CA ASP A 98 3.82 -7.49 -15.00
C ASP A 98 2.88 -6.52 -15.73
N LEU A 99 1.97 -5.87 -15.00
CA LEU A 99 0.88 -5.08 -15.57
C LEU A 99 1.13 -3.56 -15.52
N PHE A 100 2.21 -3.13 -14.87
CA PHE A 100 2.38 -1.73 -14.45
C PHE A 100 1.18 -1.22 -13.64
N PHE A 101 0.61 -2.11 -12.83
CA PHE A 101 -0.61 -1.85 -12.09
C PHE A 101 -0.33 -0.93 -10.90
N VAL A 102 -1.14 0.12 -10.75
CA VAL A 102 -1.14 1.00 -9.59
C VAL A 102 -2.51 0.93 -8.93
N PRO A 103 -2.61 0.51 -7.66
CA PRO A 103 -3.90 0.47 -6.97
C PRO A 103 -4.37 1.88 -6.58
N ARG A 104 -5.66 2.14 -6.77
CA ARG A 104 -6.34 3.26 -6.07
C ARG A 104 -6.58 2.92 -4.60
N GLY A 105 -6.83 1.65 -4.30
CA GLY A 105 -7.09 1.14 -2.96
C GLY A 105 -6.69 -0.33 -2.89
N THR A 106 -6.37 -0.80 -1.70
CA THR A 106 -6.02 -2.19 -1.42
C THR A 106 -6.94 -2.75 -0.34
N GLU A 107 -7.24 -4.04 -0.41
CA GLU A 107 -8.03 -4.75 0.60
C GLU A 107 -7.38 -6.11 0.85
N VAL A 108 -7.00 -6.39 2.09
CA VAL A 108 -6.45 -7.65 2.57
C VAL A 108 -7.63 -8.50 3.05
N LYS A 109 -7.92 -9.56 2.32
CA LYS A 109 -9.08 -10.42 2.57
C LYS A 109 -8.91 -11.29 3.82
N ALA A 110 -7.71 -11.79 4.06
CA ALA A 110 -7.40 -12.61 5.23
C ALA A 110 -5.88 -12.67 5.44
N ILE A 111 -5.47 -12.70 6.71
CA ILE A 111 -4.14 -13.13 7.13
C ILE A 111 -4.31 -14.44 7.91
N THR A 112 -3.61 -15.49 7.48
CA THR A 112 -3.71 -16.83 8.10
C THR A 112 -2.36 -17.28 8.64
N TYR A 113 -2.40 -18.12 9.69
CA TYR A 113 -1.22 -18.52 10.48
C TYR A 113 -0.85 -19.99 10.30
N SER A 114 -1.18 -20.59 9.17
CA SER A 114 -1.04 -22.04 8.94
C SER A 114 0.41 -22.54 8.98
N ALA A 115 1.38 -21.69 8.65
CA ALA A 115 2.80 -22.02 8.60
C ALA A 115 3.65 -21.33 9.69
N MET A 116 3.05 -20.52 10.58
CA MET A 116 3.81 -19.73 11.55
C MET A 116 4.34 -20.61 12.69
N GLN A 117 5.67 -20.74 12.78
CA GLN A 117 6.30 -21.45 13.89
C GLN A 117 6.39 -20.52 15.10
N ILE A 118 5.67 -20.84 16.18
CA ILE A 118 5.79 -20.11 17.45
C ILE A 118 7.12 -20.49 18.08
N HIS A 119 8.10 -19.60 17.98
CA HIS A 119 9.33 -19.68 18.76
C HIS A 119 9.08 -19.06 20.14
N ASP A 120 8.71 -19.89 21.12
CA ASP A 120 8.76 -19.49 22.52
C ASP A 120 10.22 -19.16 22.91
N LYS A 121 10.43 -17.97 23.47
CA LYS A 121 11.71 -17.57 24.08
C LYS A 121 11.80 -18.04 25.53
#